data_AF-B0XDK7-F1
#
_entry.id   AF-B0XDK7-F1
#
_cell.length_a   1.000
_cell.length_b   1.000
_cell.length_c   1.000
_cell.angle_alpha   90.00
_cell.angle_beta   90.00
_cell.angle_gamma   90.00
#
_symmetry.space_group_name_H-M   'P 1'
#
loop_
_entity.id
_entity.type
_entity.pdbx_description
1 polymer ?
#
loop_
_entity_poly.entity_id
_entity_poly.type
_entity_poly.pdbx_seq_one_letter_code
_entity_poly.pdbx_strand_id
1 'polypeptide(L)'
;MPTPEQVQQDKAARRAALRTEYWRTMTNPHAHLHGESGGVYDLGLARFQAMRVSNFEHFKPTGRSFKIGMLTVVLPIVGYAWMLKRERDAREAQYRTGQVAYKDRRFKFI
;
A
#
# COMPACT_ATOMS: atom_id res chain seq x y z
N MET A 1 14.59 -20.04 28.39
CA MET A 1 14.19 -18.73 27.85
C MET A 1 15.25 -17.72 28.26
N PRO A 2 15.78 -16.87 27.36
CA PRO A 2 16.72 -15.81 27.76
C PRO A 2 16.03 -14.86 28.74
N THR A 3 16.78 -14.34 29.72
CA THR A 3 16.27 -13.34 30.65
C THR A 3 15.99 -12.02 29.93
N PRO A 4 15.06 -11.18 30.42
CA PRO A 4 14.78 -9.88 29.79
C PRO A 4 16.05 -9.02 29.64
N GLU A 5 16.97 -9.11 30.60
CA GLU A 5 18.26 -8.42 30.58
C GLU A 5 19.16 -8.89 29.43
N GLN A 6 19.28 -10.21 29.23
CA GLN A 6 20.05 -10.79 28.12
C GLN A 6 19.49 -10.34 26.77
N VAL A 7 18.17 -10.30 26.61
CA VAL A 7 17.53 -9.81 25.37
C VAL A 7 17.87 -8.34 25.11
N GLN A 8 17.94 -7.50 26.15
CA GLN A 8 18.32 -6.10 25.98
C GLN A 8 19.80 -5.94 25.60
N GLN A 9 20.68 -6.73 26.23
CA GLN A 9 22.09 -6.77 25.90
C GLN A 9 22.32 -7.20 24.45
N ASP A 10 21.64 -8.25 23.98
CA ASP A 10 21.73 -8.71 22.59
C ASP A 10 21.24 -7.67 21.58
N LYS A 11 20.18 -6.93 21.93
CA LYS A 11 19.68 -5.82 21.09
C LYS A 11 20.64 -4.64 21.09
N ALA A 12 21.28 -4.35 22.21
CA ALA A 12 22.30 -3.29 22.30
C ALA A 12 23.55 -3.65 21.49
N ALA A 13 24.04 -4.89 21.62
CA ALA A 13 25.17 -5.43 20.88
C ALA A 13 24.93 -5.38 19.36
N ARG A 14 23.77 -5.83 18.88
CA ARG A 14 23.40 -5.75 17.45
C ARG A 14 23.34 -4.31 16.93
N ARG A 15 22.77 -3.38 17.71
CA ARG A 15 22.73 -1.95 17.34
C ARG A 15 24.13 -1.34 17.28
N ALA A 16 25.00 -1.71 18.23
CA ALA A 16 26.39 -1.25 18.23
C ALA A 16 27.15 -1.75 16.99
N ALA A 17 27.01 -3.04 16.64
CA ALA A 17 27.64 -3.62 15.45
C ALA A 17 27.21 -2.91 14.14
N LEU A 18 25.90 -2.75 13.92
CA LEU A 18 25.38 -2.05 12.73
C LEU A 18 25.84 -0.59 12.67
N ARG A 19 25.88 0.08 13.83
CA ARG A 19 26.39 1.46 13.93
C ARG A 19 27.87 1.54 13.58
N THR A 20 28.69 0.58 14.03
CA THR A 20 30.11 0.55 13.69
C THR A 20 30.35 0.31 12.20
N GLU A 21 29.57 -0.56 11.55
CA GLU A 21 29.63 -0.79 10.11
C GLU A 21 29.24 0.46 9.32
N TYR A 22 28.17 1.13 9.73
CA TYR A 22 27.73 2.39 9.14
C TYR A 22 28.82 3.46 9.23
N TRP A 23 29.37 3.70 10.43
CA TRP A 23 30.42 4.70 10.60
C TRP A 23 31.67 4.35 9.83
N ARG A 24 32.10 3.09 9.83
CA ARG A 24 33.26 2.63 9.03
C ARG A 24 33.09 2.93 7.54
N THR A 25 31.87 2.78 7.02
CA THR A 25 31.58 3.00 5.60
C THR A 25 31.44 4.48 5.28
N MET A 26 30.73 5.22 6.14
CA MET A 26 30.46 6.65 6.00
C MET A 26 31.70 7.52 6.20
N THR A 27 32.66 7.12 7.03
CA THR A 27 33.87 7.93 7.26
C THR A 27 35.03 7.57 6.33
N ASN A 28 34.85 6.61 5.40
CA ASN A 28 35.89 6.18 4.48
C ASN A 28 36.15 7.24 3.39
N PRO A 29 37.32 7.91 3.38
CA PRO A 29 37.61 8.99 2.43
C PRO A 29 37.78 8.50 0.99
N HIS A 30 38.22 7.26 0.78
CA HIS A 30 38.40 6.70 -0.57
C HIS A 30 37.05 6.54 -1.29
N ALA A 31 36.03 6.03 -0.58
CA ALA A 31 34.69 5.89 -1.14
C ALA A 31 34.07 7.24 -1.52
N HIS A 32 34.39 8.30 -0.75
CA HIS A 32 33.94 9.66 -1.02
C HIS A 32 34.66 10.30 -2.20
N LEU A 33 35.94 9.99 -2.39
CA LEU A 33 36.73 10.51 -3.51
C LEU A 33 36.32 9.93 -4.87
N HIS A 34 35.88 8.66 -4.90
CA HIS A 34 35.47 7.98 -6.12
C HIS A 34 34.02 8.30 -6.57
N GLY A 35 33.29 9.15 -5.84
CA GLY A 35 31.90 9.48 -6.16
C GLY A 35 30.90 8.35 -5.91
N GLU A 36 31.36 7.22 -5.37
CA GLU A 36 30.55 6.06 -4.95
C GLU A 36 29.78 6.35 -3.64
N SER A 37 30.02 7.50 -3.01
CA SER A 37 29.46 7.90 -1.71
C SER A 37 28.07 8.54 -1.74
N GLY A 38 27.31 8.37 -2.83
CA GLY A 38 25.96 8.94 -2.95
C GLY A 38 25.01 8.50 -1.83
N GLY A 39 25.27 7.35 -1.19
CA GLY A 39 24.61 6.91 0.04
C GLY A 39 25.12 5.54 0.51
N VAL A 40 25.19 5.33 1.83
CA VAL A 40 25.54 4.02 2.41
C VAL A 40 24.42 3.03 2.10
N TYR A 41 24.75 1.93 1.44
CA TYR A 41 23.78 0.88 1.11
C TYR A 41 23.36 0.11 2.38
N ASP A 42 22.07 0.19 2.72
CA ASP A 42 21.50 -0.54 3.85
C ASP A 42 20.83 -1.85 3.40
N LEU A 43 21.40 -2.98 3.84
CA LEU A 43 20.85 -4.31 3.60
C LEU A 43 19.46 -4.51 4.21
N GLY A 44 19.17 -3.86 5.34
CA GLY A 44 17.87 -3.92 5.99
C GLY A 44 16.79 -3.28 5.13
N LEU A 45 17.06 -2.07 4.62
CA LEU A 45 16.16 -1.37 3.70
C LEU A 45 15.97 -2.14 2.40
N ALA A 46 17.06 -2.63 1.80
CA ALA A 46 17.00 -3.40 0.56
C ALA A 46 16.14 -4.67 0.71
N ARG A 47 16.30 -5.41 1.82
CA ARG A 47 15.48 -6.60 2.12
C ARG A 47 14.01 -6.24 2.32
N PHE A 48 13.73 -5.14 3.02
CA PHE A 48 12.35 -4.67 3.21
C PHE A 48 11.69 -4.32 1.87
N GLN A 49 12.41 -3.62 0.99
CA GLN A 49 11.93 -3.30 -0.36
C GLN A 49 11.71 -4.57 -1.18
N ALA A 50 12.67 -5.50 -1.17
CA ALA A 50 12.55 -6.78 -1.87
C ALA A 50 11.31 -7.56 -1.42
N MET A 51 11.05 -7.65 -0.11
CA MET A 51 9.87 -8.32 0.43
C MET A 51 8.53 -7.68 0.04
N ARG A 52 8.51 -6.36 -0.20
CA ARG A 52 7.31 -5.68 -0.70
C ARG A 52 7.02 -6.03 -2.16
N VAL A 53 8.06 -6.23 -2.96
CA VAL A 53 7.95 -6.59 -4.38
C VAL A 53 7.63 -8.09 -4.54
N SER A 54 8.24 -8.97 -3.74
CA SER A 54 7.99 -10.42 -3.75
C SER A 54 6.79 -10.85 -2.88
N ASN A 55 5.88 -9.92 -2.59
CA ASN A 55 4.71 -10.18 -1.75
C ASN A 55 3.79 -11.26 -2.33
N PHE A 56 3.70 -11.35 -3.66
CA PHE A 56 2.88 -12.32 -4.37
C PHE A 56 3.39 -13.75 -4.20
N GLU A 57 4.71 -13.96 -4.21
CA GLU A 57 5.34 -15.27 -4.02
C GLU A 57 5.04 -15.86 -2.63
N HIS A 58 4.85 -14.98 -1.64
CA HIS A 58 4.56 -15.35 -0.25
C HIS A 58 3.06 -15.30 0.08
N PHE A 59 2.20 -15.03 -0.90
CA PHE A 59 0.76 -14.95 -0.69
C PHE A 59 0.17 -16.32 -0.37
N LYS A 60 -0.66 -16.37 0.68
CA LYS A 60 -1.43 -17.57 1.04
C LYS A 60 -2.93 -17.28 0.96
N PRO A 61 -3.70 -18.04 0.15
CA PRO A 61 -5.14 -17.89 0.10
C PRO A 61 -5.75 -18.41 1.40
N THR A 62 -6.00 -17.51 2.35
CA THR A 62 -6.68 -17.82 3.62
C THR A 62 -8.06 -17.18 3.64
N GLY A 63 -8.94 -17.66 4.52
CA GLY A 63 -10.26 -17.05 4.72
C GLY A 63 -10.19 -15.56 5.10
N ARG A 64 -9.13 -15.14 5.82
CA ARG A 64 -8.91 -13.72 6.13
C ARG A 64 -8.55 -12.92 4.88
N SER A 65 -7.60 -13.41 4.08
CA SER A 65 -7.19 -12.76 2.82
C SER A 65 -8.38 -12.58 1.87
N PHE A 66 -9.22 -13.60 1.77
CA PHE A 66 -10.44 -13.57 0.96
C PHE A 66 -11.44 -12.51 1.43
N LYS A 67 -11.75 -12.47 2.74
CA LYS A 67 -12.66 -11.45 3.31
C LYS A 67 -12.17 -10.02 3.02
N ILE A 68 -10.87 -9.78 3.18
CA ILE A 68 -10.28 -8.46 2.89
C ILE A 68 -10.45 -8.13 1.41
N GLY A 69 -10.10 -9.04 0.50
CA GLY A 69 -10.26 -8.82 -0.95
C GLY A 69 -11.73 -8.57 -1.35
N MET A 70 -12.66 -9.36 -0.82
CA MET A 70 -14.09 -9.22 -1.10
C MET A 70 -14.65 -7.87 -0.63
N LEU A 71 -14.30 -7.45 0.59
CA LEU A 71 -14.79 -6.19 1.17
C LEU A 71 -14.14 -4.95 0.54
N THR A 72 -12.89 -5.04 0.12
CA THR A 72 -12.15 -3.87 -0.42
C THR A 72 -12.31 -3.70 -1.92
N VAL A 73 -12.54 -4.79 -2.67
CA VAL A 73 -12.62 -4.77 -4.13
C VAL A 73 -14.04 -5.00 -4.61
N VAL A 74 -14.63 -6.16 -4.25
CA VAL A 74 -15.92 -6.58 -4.84
C VAL A 74 -17.06 -5.71 -4.33
N LEU A 75 -17.13 -5.47 -3.01
CA LEU A 75 -18.24 -4.73 -2.40
C LEU A 75 -18.34 -3.29 -2.93
N PRO A 76 -17.26 -2.48 -3.04
CA PRO A 76 -17.36 -1.14 -3.59
C PRO A 76 -17.80 -1.12 -5.05
N ILE A 77 -17.33 -2.07 -5.87
CA ILE A 77 -17.72 -2.18 -7.28
C ILE A 77 -19.22 -2.46 -7.39
N VAL A 78 -19.71 -3.48 -6.68
CA VAL A 78 -21.12 -3.87 -6.70
C VAL A 78 -22.00 -2.77 -6.11
N GLY A 79 -21.58 -2.17 -5.00
CA GLY A 79 -22.29 -1.07 -4.34
C GLY A 79 -22.42 0.15 -5.25
N TYR A 80 -21.35 0.55 -5.92
CA TYR A 80 -21.36 1.67 -6.87
C TYR A 80 -22.24 1.37 -8.08
N ALA A 81 -22.13 0.16 -8.67
CA ALA A 81 -22.96 -0.25 -9.79
C ALA A 81 -24.46 -0.22 -9.44
N TRP A 82 -24.82 -0.70 -8.25
CA TRP A 82 -26.20 -0.67 -7.76
C TRP A 82 -26.71 0.76 -7.55
N MET A 83 -25.91 1.63 -6.92
CA MET A 83 -26.26 3.04 -6.71
C MET A 83 -26.50 3.75 -8.05
N LEU A 84 -25.61 3.53 -9.02
CA LEU A 84 -25.71 4.12 -10.35
C LEU A 84 -26.95 3.62 -11.10
N LYS A 85 -27.27 2.32 -11.02
CA LYS A 85 -28.49 1.76 -11.61
C LYS A 85 -29.74 2.38 -10.99
N ARG A 86 -29.79 2.46 -9.66
CA ARG A 86 -30.92 3.03 -8.93
C ARG A 86 -31.16 4.50 -9.28
N GLU A 87 -30.08 5.30 -9.37
CA GLU A 87 -30.18 6.71 -9.77
C GLU A 87 -30.69 6.85 -11.21
N ARG A 88 -30.21 6.00 -12.13
CA ARG A 88 -30.67 6.00 -13.53
C ARG A 88 -32.16 5.69 -13.62
N ASP A 89 -32.62 4.63 -12.95
CA ASP A 89 -34.02 4.22 -12.99
C ASP A 89 -34.95 5.28 -12.39
N ALA A 90 -34.54 5.88 -11.27
CA ALA A 90 -35.29 6.95 -10.64
C ALA A 90 -35.43 8.18 -11.56
N ARG A 91 -34.34 8.60 -12.21
CA ARG A 91 -34.37 9.71 -13.18
C ARG A 91 -35.22 9.38 -14.40
N GLU A 92 -35.11 8.16 -14.92
CA GLU A 92 -35.90 7.72 -16.07
C GLU A 92 -37.40 7.68 -15.75
N ALA A 93 -37.78 7.25 -14.55
CA ALA A 93 -39.16 7.30 -14.07
C ALA A 93 -39.70 8.73 -14.01
N GLN A 94 -38.90 9.70 -13.55
CA GLN A 94 -39.27 11.12 -13.54
C GLN A 94 -39.46 11.69 -14.95
N TYR A 95 -38.64 11.25 -15.90
CA TYR A 95 -38.78 11.65 -17.31
C TYR A 95 -40.04 11.08 -17.98
N ARG A 96 -40.37 9.82 -17.68
CA ARG A 96 -41.56 9.13 -18.26
C ARG A 96 -42.87 9.64 -17.67
N THR A 97 -42.89 9.98 -16.37
CA THR A 97 -44.08 10.53 -15.70
C THR A 97 -44.30 12.02 -15.96
N GLY A 98 -43.36 12.69 -16.65
CA GLY A 98 -43.44 14.12 -16.95
C GLY A 98 -43.17 15.03 -15.75
N GLN A 99 -42.67 14.49 -14.63
CA GLN A 99 -42.28 15.28 -13.45
C GLN A 99 -41.15 16.27 -13.76
N VAL A 100 -40.32 15.97 -14.75
CA VAL A 100 -39.29 16.88 -15.25
C VAL A 100 -39.65 17.36 -16.65
N ALA A 101 -39.76 18.68 -16.81
CA ALA A 101 -40.05 19.29 -18.09
C ALA A 101 -38.93 18.99 -19.11
N TYR A 102 -39.29 18.88 -20.39
CA TYR A 102 -38.35 18.50 -21.45
C TYR A 102 -37.13 19.44 -21.57
N LYS A 103 -37.30 20.72 -21.20
CA LYS A 103 -36.22 21.71 -21.18
C LYS A 103 -35.17 21.48 -20.09
N ASP A 104 -35.54 20.83 -18.98
CA ASP A 104 -34.70 20.68 -17.78
C ASP A 104 -33.93 19.34 -17.78
N ARG A 105 -33.97 18.59 -18.89
CA ARG A 105 -33.27 17.30 -19.04
C ARG A 105 -31.79 17.54 -19.35
N ARG A 106 -30.88 16.93 -18.57
CA ARG A 106 -29.42 17.14 -18.66
C ARG A 106 -28.77 16.60 -19.94
N PHE A 107 -29.37 15.61 -20.61
CA PHE A 107 -28.87 14.99 -21.84
C PHE A 107 -29.97 14.98 -22.92
N LYS A 108 -30.19 16.13 -23.55
CA LYS A 108 -31.31 16.31 -24.50
C LYS A 108 -30.94 15.99 -25.95
N PHE A 109 -29.67 16.17 -26.33
CA PHE A 109 -29.21 16.19 -27.72
C PHE A 109 -27.94 15.34 -27.96
N ILE A 110 -27.62 14.47 -27.02
CA ILE A 110 -26.54 13.46 -27.11
C ILE A 110 -27.22 12.12 -26.94
#